data_AF-A0A8V0XDC0-F1
#
_entry.id   AF-A0A8V0XDC0-F1
#
_cell.length_a   1.000
_cell.length_b   1.000
_cell.length_c   1.000
_cell.angle_alpha   90.00
_cell.angle_beta   90.00
_cell.angle_gamma   90.00
#
_symmetry.space_group_name_H-M   'P 1'
#
loop_
_entity.id
_entity.type
_entity.pdbx_description
1 polymer ?
#
loop_
_entity_poly.entity_id
_entity_poly.type
_entity_poly.pdbx_seq_one_letter_code
_entity_poly.pdbx_strand_id
1 'polypeptide(L)'
;GCPPSRGGAGAAARPGGGGRHPKLHTLASGLSPGFLRFGGTSTDFLIFNPNKDSTWEEKVLSEFQAKDVCEAWPSFAVVPKLLLTQWPLQEKLLLAEHSWKKHKNTTITRSTLDILHTFASCSGFRLVFGLNALLRRAGLQWDSSNAKQLLGYCAQRSYNISWELGNEPNSFRKKSGIYIDGFQLGRDFVHLRQLLSQHPLYRHAELYGPDVGQPRKHTQHLLRSFLKSGGKAIDSVTWHHYYVNGRSATREDFLSPEVLDSFATAIHDVLEIVEATVPGKKVWLGETSSAYGGGAPQLSNTYVAGFMWLDKLGLAARRGIDVVMRQVFFGAGSYHLVDAGFKPLPDYWLSLLYKRLVGTRVLQASVEQADARRLRVYLHCTNPRHPKYREGDVTLFALNLSNVTQSLQLPKQLWSKSVDQYLLLPHGKDSILSREVQLNGRLLQMVDDETLPALHEMALAPGSTLGLPAFSYGFYVIRNAKAIACI
;
A
#
# COMPACT_ATOMS: atom_id res chain seq x y z
N GLY A 1 -68.77 23.21 -2.79
CA GLY A 1 -68.23 21.88 -3.10
C GLY A 1 -67.09 22.04 -4.09
N CYS A 2 -65.98 21.33 -3.84
CA CYS A 2 -64.78 21.12 -4.68
C CYS A 2 -65.05 20.95 -6.21
N PRO A 3 -64.05 21.03 -7.12
CA PRO A 3 -62.68 20.53 -6.88
C PRO A 3 -61.56 21.34 -7.65
N PRO A 4 -60.29 20.88 -7.79
CA PRO A 4 -59.13 21.66 -7.34
C PRO A 4 -58.11 22.00 -8.45
N SER A 5 -57.21 22.92 -8.13
CA SER A 5 -56.05 23.35 -8.90
C SER A 5 -54.96 22.27 -8.99
N ARG A 6 -54.54 21.92 -10.22
CA ARG A 6 -53.30 21.17 -10.49
C ARG A 6 -52.10 22.11 -10.32
N GLY A 7 -51.23 21.82 -9.36
CA GLY A 7 -49.93 22.46 -9.18
C GLY A 7 -48.97 21.50 -8.49
N GLY A 8 -47.74 21.42 -9.01
CA GLY A 8 -46.65 20.64 -8.42
C GLY A 8 -46.08 19.58 -9.36
N ALA A 9 -45.26 20.02 -10.31
CA ALA A 9 -44.31 19.12 -10.96
C ALA A 9 -43.36 18.58 -9.89
N GLY A 10 -43.54 17.32 -9.51
CA GLY A 10 -42.58 16.60 -8.68
C GLY A 10 -41.25 16.54 -9.43
N ALA A 11 -40.20 17.08 -8.81
CA ALA A 11 -38.83 16.81 -9.20
C ALA A 11 -38.59 15.31 -8.96
N ALA A 12 -38.80 14.51 -10.01
CA ALA A 12 -38.38 13.12 -10.04
C ALA A 12 -36.86 13.11 -9.92
N ALA A 13 -36.36 12.61 -8.77
CA ALA A 13 -34.97 12.24 -8.62
C ALA A 13 -34.60 11.29 -9.75
N ARG A 14 -33.73 11.75 -10.65
CA ARG A 14 -33.21 10.94 -11.75
C ARG A 14 -32.21 9.92 -11.16
N PRO A 15 -32.30 8.62 -11.52
CA PRO A 15 -31.31 7.65 -11.12
C PRO A 15 -30.02 7.90 -11.92
N GLY A 16 -28.94 8.27 -11.23
CA GLY A 16 -27.60 8.39 -11.82
C GLY A 16 -26.96 7.01 -12.04
N GLY A 17 -26.44 6.77 -13.25
CA GLY A 17 -25.43 5.72 -13.54
C GLY A 17 -24.03 6.23 -13.15
N GLY A 18 -22.91 5.51 -13.08
CA GLY A 18 -22.50 4.13 -13.39
C GLY A 18 -20.97 4.08 -13.57
N GLY A 19 -20.18 3.38 -12.72
CA GLY A 19 -18.71 3.26 -12.97
C GLY A 19 -17.76 2.53 -11.98
N ARG A 20 -17.97 2.47 -10.65
CA ARG A 20 -17.08 1.78 -9.66
C ARG A 20 -17.79 1.21 -8.42
N HIS A 21 -17.29 0.12 -7.81
CA HIS A 21 -17.94 -0.44 -6.62
C HIS A 21 -17.76 0.60 -5.51
N PRO A 22 -18.83 1.27 -5.05
CA PRO A 22 -18.73 2.49 -4.25
C PRO A 22 -17.84 2.26 -3.02
N LYS A 23 -18.05 1.13 -2.35
CA LYS A 23 -17.27 0.70 -1.19
C LYS A 23 -15.75 0.68 -1.40
N LEU A 24 -15.28 0.07 -2.47
CA LEU A 24 -13.84 -0.07 -2.71
C LEU A 24 -13.19 1.28 -3.04
N HIS A 25 -13.92 2.15 -3.74
CA HIS A 25 -13.48 3.51 -4.05
C HIS A 25 -13.43 4.40 -2.79
N THR A 26 -14.46 4.35 -1.95
CA THR A 26 -14.49 5.05 -0.65
C THR A 26 -13.31 4.64 0.22
N LEU A 27 -13.06 3.33 0.31
CA LEU A 27 -11.96 2.79 1.08
C LEU A 27 -10.60 3.25 0.54
N ALA A 28 -10.42 3.21 -0.78
CA ALA A 28 -9.20 3.67 -1.44
C ALA A 28 -8.98 5.18 -1.21
N SER A 29 -9.99 5.99 -1.47
CA SER A 29 -9.96 7.45 -1.29
C SER A 29 -9.62 7.85 0.15
N GLY A 30 -10.03 7.04 1.13
CA GLY A 30 -9.65 7.22 2.54
C GLY A 30 -8.14 7.21 2.81
N LEU A 31 -7.37 6.53 1.95
CA LEU A 31 -5.91 6.39 2.07
C LEU A 31 -5.14 7.38 1.17
N SER A 32 -5.84 8.21 0.39
CA SER A 32 -5.24 9.30 -0.40
C SER A 32 -4.61 10.38 0.50
N PRO A 33 -3.52 11.05 0.07
CA PRO A 33 -2.74 10.80 -1.14
C PRO A 33 -1.81 9.59 -0.99
N GLY A 34 -1.49 8.93 -2.10
CA GLY A 34 -0.52 7.84 -2.15
C GLY A 34 -0.23 7.35 -3.56
N PHE A 35 0.58 6.29 -3.64
CA PHE A 35 0.82 5.55 -4.87
C PHE A 35 -0.03 4.28 -4.91
N LEU A 36 -0.58 3.96 -6.08
CA LEU A 36 -1.12 2.63 -6.36
C LEU A 36 -0.14 1.96 -7.33
N ARG A 37 0.64 1.00 -6.84
CA ARG A 37 1.54 0.22 -7.68
C ARG A 37 0.83 -1.01 -8.21
N PHE A 38 0.74 -1.11 -9.53
CA PHE A 38 0.29 -2.29 -10.24
C PHE A 38 1.52 -3.10 -10.65
N GLY A 39 1.92 -4.01 -9.77
CA GLY A 39 3.09 -4.85 -9.93
C GLY A 39 3.01 -6.11 -9.08
N GLY A 40 3.92 -7.04 -9.34
CA GLY A 40 4.04 -8.32 -8.64
C GLY A 40 4.65 -9.37 -9.55
N THR A 41 4.67 -10.64 -9.13
CA THR A 41 5.28 -11.72 -9.95
C THR A 41 4.76 -11.76 -11.39
N SER A 42 3.47 -11.49 -11.59
CA SER A 42 2.85 -11.52 -12.92
C SER A 42 3.27 -10.38 -13.84
N THR A 43 3.87 -9.29 -13.33
CA THR A 43 4.39 -8.16 -14.14
C THR A 43 5.19 -8.66 -15.35
N ASP A 44 6.08 -9.63 -15.12
CA ASP A 44 6.97 -10.17 -16.14
C ASP A 44 6.34 -11.24 -17.04
N PHE A 45 5.03 -11.43 -16.92
CA PHE A 45 4.23 -12.34 -17.74
C PHE A 45 3.00 -11.62 -18.32
N LEU A 46 2.86 -10.30 -18.11
CA LEU A 46 1.84 -9.50 -18.78
C LEU A 46 2.31 -9.05 -20.17
N ILE A 47 1.44 -9.16 -21.17
CA ILE A 47 1.68 -8.69 -22.53
C ILE A 47 0.52 -7.78 -22.93
N PHE A 48 0.80 -6.54 -23.30
CA PHE A 48 -0.23 -5.65 -23.81
C PHE A 48 -0.59 -6.03 -25.25
N ASN A 49 -1.88 -6.25 -25.53
CA ASN A 49 -2.37 -6.41 -26.90
C ASN A 49 -3.49 -5.40 -27.16
N PRO A 50 -3.23 -4.32 -27.90
CA PRO A 50 -4.23 -3.30 -28.19
C PRO A 50 -5.35 -3.78 -29.12
N ASN A 51 -5.15 -4.91 -29.82
CA ASN A 51 -6.10 -5.45 -30.81
C ASN A 51 -6.95 -6.59 -30.24
N LYS A 52 -6.71 -7.02 -29.00
CA LYS A 52 -7.52 -8.04 -28.36
C LYS A 52 -8.85 -7.43 -27.90
N ASP A 53 -9.95 -8.08 -28.25
CA ASP A 53 -11.28 -7.67 -27.82
C ASP A 53 -11.42 -7.72 -26.30
N SER A 54 -12.11 -6.71 -25.77
CA SER A 54 -12.56 -6.70 -24.38
C SER A 54 -13.53 -7.86 -24.12
N THR A 55 -13.48 -8.40 -22.90
CA THR A 55 -14.45 -9.41 -22.48
C THR A 55 -15.86 -8.81 -22.41
N TRP A 56 -16.88 -9.66 -22.32
CA TRP A 56 -18.25 -9.17 -22.14
C TRP A 56 -18.38 -8.31 -20.88
N GLU A 57 -17.76 -8.74 -19.77
CA GLU A 57 -17.72 -8.00 -18.52
C GLU A 57 -17.09 -6.62 -18.75
N GLU A 58 -15.89 -6.56 -19.34
CA GLU A 58 -15.19 -5.30 -19.64
C GLU A 58 -16.01 -4.37 -20.54
N LYS A 59 -16.70 -4.90 -21.56
CA LYS A 59 -17.58 -4.10 -22.44
C LYS A 59 -18.71 -3.47 -21.64
N VAL A 60 -19.39 -4.26 -20.81
CA VAL A 60 -20.44 -3.75 -19.91
C VAL A 60 -19.86 -2.69 -18.98
N LEU A 61 -18.67 -2.89 -18.39
CA LEU A 61 -18.01 -1.86 -17.56
C LEU A 61 -17.72 -0.57 -18.35
N SER A 62 -17.28 -0.68 -19.59
CA SER A 62 -16.91 0.46 -20.44
C SER A 62 -18.10 1.32 -20.88
N GLU A 63 -19.28 0.71 -21.09
CA GLU A 63 -20.51 1.43 -21.44
C GLU A 63 -20.96 2.39 -20.33
N PHE A 64 -20.68 2.03 -19.07
CA PHE A 64 -20.98 2.88 -17.91
C PHE A 64 -19.98 4.05 -17.76
N GLN A 65 -18.70 3.84 -18.09
CA GLN A 65 -17.65 4.86 -17.96
C GLN A 65 -17.75 6.04 -18.95
N ALA A 66 -18.60 5.94 -19.97
CA ALA A 66 -18.72 6.95 -21.03
C ALA A 66 -19.48 8.23 -20.61
N LYS A 67 -20.06 8.30 -19.40
CA LYS A 67 -20.93 9.41 -18.97
C LYS A 67 -20.35 10.33 -17.89
N ASP A 68 -19.46 9.83 -17.03
CA ASP A 68 -18.55 10.62 -16.18
C ASP A 68 -17.46 9.68 -15.61
N VAL A 69 -16.19 10.09 -15.63
CA VAL A 69 -15.05 9.21 -15.35
C VAL A 69 -14.97 8.80 -13.87
N CYS A 70 -15.54 9.60 -12.95
CA CYS A 70 -15.40 9.40 -11.49
C CYS A 70 -16.66 8.95 -10.72
N GLU A 71 -17.81 8.77 -11.36
CA GLU A 71 -19.05 8.33 -10.68
C GLU A 71 -19.10 6.81 -10.33
N ALA A 72 -19.99 6.43 -9.40
CA ALA A 72 -20.13 5.08 -8.84
C ALA A 72 -21.12 4.17 -9.61
N TRP A 73 -21.04 2.84 -9.44
CA TRP A 73 -21.97 1.86 -10.05
C TRP A 73 -23.36 1.89 -9.41
N PRO A 74 -24.45 1.73 -10.17
CA PRO A 74 -25.71 1.26 -9.61
C PRO A 74 -25.53 -0.11 -8.95
N SER A 75 -26.07 -0.27 -7.74
CA SER A 75 -26.01 -1.51 -6.95
C SER A 75 -26.68 -2.73 -7.61
N PHE A 76 -27.28 -2.58 -8.79
CA PHE A 76 -28.03 -3.61 -9.53
C PHE A 76 -27.30 -4.20 -10.74
N ALA A 77 -25.99 -3.94 -10.90
CA ALA A 77 -25.26 -4.47 -12.04
C ALA A 77 -25.00 -5.99 -11.94
N VAL A 78 -25.32 -6.72 -13.01
CA VAL A 78 -25.15 -8.18 -13.11
C VAL A 78 -23.66 -8.59 -13.02
N VAL A 79 -22.76 -7.77 -13.57
CA VAL A 79 -21.32 -8.06 -13.66
C VAL A 79 -20.65 -8.15 -12.27
N PRO A 80 -20.75 -7.16 -11.35
CA PRO A 80 -20.20 -7.29 -10.01
C PRO A 80 -20.65 -8.56 -9.27
N LYS A 81 -21.94 -8.93 -9.37
CA LYS A 81 -22.47 -10.13 -8.73
C LYS A 81 -21.85 -11.41 -9.31
N LEU A 82 -21.69 -11.48 -10.63
CA LEU A 82 -21.03 -12.60 -11.31
C LEU A 82 -19.54 -12.70 -10.93
N LEU A 83 -18.81 -11.58 -10.91
CA LEU A 83 -17.39 -11.59 -10.56
C LEU A 83 -17.17 -12.00 -9.11
N LEU A 84 -18.04 -11.57 -8.18
CA LEU A 84 -17.99 -11.99 -6.78
C LEU A 84 -18.23 -13.50 -6.61
N THR A 85 -19.09 -14.13 -7.41
CA THR A 85 -19.30 -15.58 -7.32
C THR A 85 -18.12 -16.38 -7.91
N GLN A 86 -17.41 -15.82 -8.89
CA GLN A 86 -16.21 -16.44 -9.48
C GLN A 86 -14.94 -16.21 -8.67
N TRP A 87 -14.86 -15.11 -7.90
CA TRP A 87 -13.66 -14.69 -7.19
C TRP A 87 -13.02 -15.76 -6.30
N PRO A 88 -13.76 -16.54 -5.48
CA PRO A 88 -13.15 -17.54 -4.61
C PRO A 88 -12.39 -18.64 -5.36
N LEU A 89 -12.89 -19.03 -6.55
CA LEU A 89 -12.19 -19.98 -7.41
C LEU A 89 -10.96 -19.33 -8.05
N GLN A 90 -11.11 -18.10 -8.54
CA GLN A 90 -10.01 -17.34 -9.13
C GLN A 90 -8.86 -17.12 -8.14
N GLU A 91 -9.17 -16.76 -6.90
CA GLU A 91 -8.19 -16.59 -5.83
C GLU A 91 -7.39 -17.88 -5.59
N LYS A 92 -8.05 -19.03 -5.53
CA LYS A 92 -7.36 -20.33 -5.39
C LYS A 92 -6.42 -20.60 -6.55
N LEU A 93 -6.83 -20.29 -7.79
CA LEU A 93 -5.99 -20.47 -8.97
C LEU A 93 -4.75 -19.57 -8.91
N LEU A 94 -4.90 -18.30 -8.54
CA LEU A 94 -3.79 -17.35 -8.40
C LEU A 94 -2.78 -17.81 -7.32
N LEU A 95 -3.28 -18.25 -6.16
CA LEU A 95 -2.42 -18.75 -5.08
C LEU A 95 -1.72 -20.07 -5.44
N ALA A 96 -2.39 -20.95 -6.18
CA ALA A 96 -1.80 -22.19 -6.69
C ALA A 96 -0.72 -21.92 -7.74
N GLU A 97 -0.96 -21.01 -8.69
CA GLU A 97 0.00 -20.59 -9.71
C GLU A 97 1.29 -20.05 -9.07
N HIS A 98 1.14 -19.16 -8.09
CA HIS A 98 2.26 -18.62 -7.32
C HIS A 98 3.01 -19.74 -6.58
N SER A 99 2.28 -20.68 -5.98
CA SER A 99 2.87 -21.78 -5.22
C SER A 99 3.65 -22.77 -6.07
N TRP A 100 3.16 -23.05 -7.29
CA TRP A 100 3.80 -23.95 -8.25
C TRP A 100 4.84 -23.27 -9.14
N LYS A 101 4.92 -21.93 -9.12
CA LYS A 101 5.83 -21.12 -9.96
C LYS A 101 5.65 -21.39 -11.45
N LYS A 102 4.43 -21.74 -11.87
CA LYS A 102 4.07 -22.02 -13.26
C LYS A 102 3.37 -20.80 -13.85
N HIS A 103 4.16 -19.79 -14.17
CA HIS A 103 3.62 -18.53 -14.67
C HIS A 103 3.33 -18.60 -16.17
N LYS A 104 2.13 -18.16 -16.55
CA LYS A 104 1.71 -18.11 -17.96
C LYS A 104 1.60 -16.68 -18.44
N ASN A 105 1.96 -16.46 -19.70
CA ASN A 105 1.75 -15.18 -20.34
C ASN A 105 0.25 -14.85 -20.33
N THR A 106 -0.08 -13.67 -19.81
CA THR A 106 -1.44 -13.15 -19.71
C THR A 106 -1.52 -11.86 -20.49
N THR A 107 -2.57 -11.71 -21.30
CA THR A 107 -2.76 -10.52 -22.12
C THR A 107 -3.59 -9.49 -21.38
N ILE A 108 -3.15 -8.23 -21.38
CA ILE A 108 -3.95 -7.07 -20.95
C ILE A 108 -4.39 -6.25 -22.16
N THR A 109 -5.56 -5.63 -22.08
CA THR A 109 -6.18 -4.87 -23.18
C THR A 109 -6.17 -3.37 -22.89
N ARG A 110 -6.66 -2.56 -23.85
CA ARG A 110 -6.93 -1.13 -23.65
C ARG A 110 -7.88 -0.88 -22.47
N SER A 111 -8.95 -1.67 -22.38
CA SER A 111 -9.94 -1.58 -21.31
C SER A 111 -9.35 -1.88 -19.94
N THR A 112 -8.45 -2.87 -19.86
CA THR A 112 -7.76 -3.19 -18.59
C THR A 112 -6.98 -1.99 -18.06
N LEU A 113 -6.27 -1.27 -18.93
CA LEU A 113 -5.51 -0.06 -18.58
C LEU A 113 -6.44 1.09 -18.19
N ASP A 114 -7.56 1.26 -18.90
CA ASP A 114 -8.56 2.30 -18.61
C ASP A 114 -9.18 2.09 -17.22
N ILE A 115 -9.57 0.86 -16.88
CA ILE A 115 -10.12 0.50 -15.57
C ILE A 115 -9.12 0.82 -14.46
N LEU A 116 -7.86 0.42 -14.63
CA LEU A 116 -6.81 0.61 -13.63
C LEU A 116 -6.50 2.09 -13.40
N HIS A 117 -6.29 2.85 -14.48
CA HIS A 117 -6.01 4.28 -14.40
C HIS A 117 -7.19 5.05 -13.78
N THR A 118 -8.41 4.73 -14.21
CA THR A 118 -9.64 5.36 -13.71
C THR A 118 -9.87 5.08 -12.23
N PHE A 119 -9.58 3.86 -11.76
CA PHE A 119 -9.62 3.53 -10.34
C PHE A 119 -8.59 4.35 -9.54
N ALA A 120 -7.34 4.39 -10.00
CA ALA A 120 -6.28 5.12 -9.32
C ALA A 120 -6.58 6.62 -9.25
N SER A 121 -6.85 7.25 -10.39
CA SER A 121 -7.05 8.69 -10.52
C SER A 121 -8.24 9.17 -9.70
N CYS A 122 -9.40 8.53 -9.83
CA CYS A 122 -10.59 8.96 -9.08
C CYS A 122 -10.51 8.63 -7.58
N SER A 123 -9.63 7.72 -7.17
CA SER A 123 -9.36 7.46 -5.74
C SER A 123 -8.22 8.36 -5.19
N GLY A 124 -7.72 9.31 -5.99
CA GLY A 124 -6.66 10.23 -5.58
C GLY A 124 -5.28 9.57 -5.42
N PHE A 125 -5.00 8.51 -6.17
CA PHE A 125 -3.69 7.85 -6.23
C PHE A 125 -2.94 8.19 -7.50
N ARG A 126 -1.61 8.22 -7.38
CA ARG A 126 -0.72 8.16 -8.54
C ARG A 126 -0.45 6.71 -8.91
N LEU A 127 -0.79 6.32 -10.14
CA LEU A 127 -0.54 4.98 -10.64
C LEU A 127 0.96 4.78 -10.96
N VAL A 128 1.53 3.70 -10.43
CA VAL A 128 2.84 3.17 -10.84
C VAL A 128 2.60 1.85 -11.55
N PHE A 129 3.07 1.71 -12.80
CA PHE A 129 2.83 0.52 -13.62
C PHE A 129 4.14 -0.23 -13.90
N GLY A 130 4.21 -1.50 -13.49
CA GLY A 130 5.34 -2.38 -13.79
C GLY A 130 5.28 -2.93 -15.21
N LEU A 131 6.32 -2.64 -16.01
CA LEU A 131 6.49 -3.20 -17.34
C LEU A 131 7.15 -4.59 -17.30
N ASN A 132 6.85 -5.42 -18.28
CA ASN A 132 7.40 -6.77 -18.38
C ASN A 132 8.89 -6.74 -18.79
N ALA A 133 9.79 -7.19 -17.91
CA ALA A 133 11.21 -7.25 -18.19
C ALA A 133 11.69 -8.59 -18.78
N LEU A 134 10.83 -9.60 -18.94
CA LEU A 134 11.19 -10.90 -19.53
C LEU A 134 10.95 -10.99 -21.04
N LEU A 135 10.48 -9.93 -21.68
CA LEU A 135 10.52 -9.82 -23.14
C LEU A 135 11.97 -9.59 -23.57
N ARG A 136 12.57 -10.56 -24.26
CA ARG A 136 14.01 -10.59 -24.54
C ARG A 136 14.29 -10.86 -26.01
N ARG A 137 15.27 -10.16 -26.57
CA ARG A 137 15.83 -10.42 -27.91
C ARG A 137 16.95 -11.45 -27.84
N ALA A 138 17.45 -11.86 -29.01
CA ALA A 138 18.73 -12.56 -29.10
C ALA A 138 19.82 -11.75 -28.35
N GLY A 139 20.60 -12.42 -27.49
CA GLY A 139 21.59 -11.77 -26.64
C GLY A 139 21.05 -11.17 -25.32
N LEU A 140 19.84 -11.55 -24.89
CA LEU A 140 19.24 -11.21 -23.58
C LEU A 140 18.98 -9.71 -23.33
N GLN A 141 19.05 -8.86 -24.35
CA GLN A 141 18.62 -7.47 -24.25
C GLN A 141 17.09 -7.39 -24.13
N TRP A 142 16.58 -6.42 -23.37
CA TRP A 142 15.14 -6.21 -23.22
C TRP A 142 14.49 -5.79 -24.55
N ASP A 143 13.44 -6.49 -24.95
CA ASP A 143 12.62 -6.10 -26.09
C ASP A 143 11.52 -5.11 -25.68
N SER A 144 11.77 -3.83 -25.92
CA SER A 144 10.85 -2.75 -25.57
C SER A 144 9.65 -2.60 -26.52
N SER A 145 9.47 -3.49 -27.51
CA SER A 145 8.43 -3.37 -28.54
C SER A 145 7.01 -3.32 -27.95
N ASN A 146 6.72 -4.17 -26.95
CA ASN A 146 5.43 -4.19 -26.26
C ASN A 146 5.23 -2.95 -25.37
N ALA A 147 6.26 -2.55 -24.63
CA ALA A 147 6.24 -1.35 -23.80
C ALA A 147 5.98 -0.09 -24.63
N LYS A 148 6.58 0.04 -25.83
CA LYS A 148 6.29 1.16 -26.74
C LYS A 148 4.82 1.24 -27.14
N GLN A 149 4.17 0.11 -27.40
CA GLN A 149 2.73 0.10 -27.74
C GLN A 149 1.88 0.54 -26.54
N LEU A 150 2.21 0.06 -25.34
CA LEU A 150 1.51 0.43 -24.11
C LEU A 150 1.68 1.94 -23.82
N LEU A 151 2.93 2.43 -23.84
CA LEU A 151 3.25 3.84 -23.65
C LEU A 151 2.53 4.73 -24.68
N GLY A 152 2.50 4.32 -25.95
CA GLY A 152 1.78 5.04 -27.00
C GLY A 152 0.29 5.14 -26.72
N TYR A 153 -0.34 4.06 -26.27
CA TYR A 153 -1.76 4.07 -25.89
C TYR A 153 -2.03 4.98 -24.68
N CYS A 154 -1.25 4.83 -23.60
CA CYS A 154 -1.41 5.65 -22.40
C CYS A 154 -1.16 7.14 -22.69
N ALA A 155 -0.20 7.47 -23.56
CA ALA A 155 0.05 8.84 -24.01
C ALA A 155 -1.13 9.40 -24.83
N GLN A 156 -1.71 8.61 -25.73
CA GLN A 156 -2.92 9.00 -26.49
C GLN A 156 -4.09 9.32 -25.56
N ARG A 157 -4.21 8.59 -24.44
CA ARG A 157 -5.22 8.82 -23.40
C ARG A 157 -4.84 9.90 -22.38
N SER A 158 -3.67 10.52 -22.51
CA SER A 158 -3.14 11.50 -21.55
C SER A 158 -3.05 10.98 -20.11
N TYR A 159 -2.76 9.69 -19.93
CA TYR A 159 -2.65 9.08 -18.61
C TYR A 159 -1.34 9.45 -17.92
N ASN A 160 -1.43 10.04 -16.73
CA ASN A 160 -0.29 10.38 -15.89
C ASN A 160 0.12 9.16 -15.05
N ILE A 161 1.12 8.42 -15.53
CA ILE A 161 1.60 7.16 -14.97
C ILE A 161 3.10 7.26 -14.74
N SER A 162 3.55 6.76 -13.58
CA SER A 162 4.96 6.49 -13.31
C SER A 162 5.27 5.00 -13.59
N TRP A 163 6.52 4.65 -13.83
CA TRP A 163 6.87 3.36 -14.41
C TRP A 163 7.85 2.57 -13.55
N GLU A 164 7.77 1.25 -13.65
CA GLU A 164 8.76 0.28 -13.18
C GLU A 164 9.11 -0.68 -14.34
N LEU A 165 10.20 -1.44 -14.23
CA LEU A 165 10.55 -2.48 -15.20
C LEU A 165 10.99 -3.77 -14.48
N GLY A 166 10.09 -4.73 -14.52
CA GLY A 166 10.23 -6.05 -13.91
C GLY A 166 9.97 -6.09 -12.41
N ASN A 167 9.82 -7.30 -11.90
CA ASN A 167 9.52 -7.54 -10.48
C ASN A 167 10.39 -8.67 -9.94
N GLU A 168 11.12 -8.44 -8.85
CA GLU A 168 12.04 -9.39 -8.22
C GLU A 168 12.97 -10.10 -9.25
N PRO A 169 13.79 -9.34 -9.99
CA PRO A 169 14.69 -9.87 -11.01
C PRO A 169 15.69 -10.91 -10.46
N ASN A 170 16.00 -10.83 -9.17
CA ASN A 170 16.79 -11.82 -8.43
C ASN A 170 16.21 -13.25 -8.51
N SER A 171 14.91 -13.39 -8.84
CA SER A 171 14.24 -14.68 -8.99
C SER A 171 13.85 -15.03 -10.43
N PHE A 172 14.28 -14.27 -11.45
CA PHE A 172 13.91 -14.55 -12.86
C PHE A 172 14.26 -15.97 -13.31
N ARG A 173 15.45 -16.47 -12.97
CA ARG A 173 15.88 -17.82 -13.34
C ARG A 173 14.93 -18.88 -12.79
N LYS A 174 14.44 -18.68 -11.56
CA LYS A 174 13.51 -19.59 -10.89
C LYS A 174 12.08 -19.50 -11.46
N LYS A 175 11.67 -18.32 -11.96
CA LYS A 175 10.32 -18.05 -12.48
C LYS A 175 10.16 -18.37 -13.96
N SER A 176 11.22 -18.25 -14.75
CA SER A 176 11.17 -18.26 -16.22
C SER A 176 12.29 -19.05 -16.90
N GLY A 177 13.29 -19.51 -16.15
CA GLY A 177 14.51 -20.10 -16.70
C GLY A 177 15.54 -19.07 -17.21
N ILE A 178 15.17 -17.80 -17.34
CA ILE A 178 16.05 -16.73 -17.84
C ILE A 178 16.81 -16.08 -16.68
N TYR A 179 18.13 -15.94 -16.81
CA TYR A 179 18.96 -15.17 -15.89
C TYR A 179 19.36 -13.85 -16.53
N ILE A 180 19.09 -12.75 -15.83
CA ILE A 180 19.53 -11.39 -16.18
C ILE A 180 20.33 -10.88 -14.99
N ASP A 181 21.59 -10.52 -15.22
CA ASP A 181 22.40 -9.90 -14.18
C ASP A 181 22.00 -8.43 -13.95
N GLY A 182 22.46 -7.86 -12.83
CA GLY A 182 22.14 -6.47 -12.50
C GLY A 182 22.67 -5.47 -13.52
N PHE A 183 23.82 -5.73 -14.15
CA PHE A 183 24.42 -4.79 -15.09
C PHE A 183 23.56 -4.65 -16.35
N GLN A 184 23.15 -5.78 -16.94
CA GLN A 184 22.25 -5.82 -18.09
C GLN A 184 20.88 -5.23 -17.74
N LEU A 185 20.33 -5.53 -16.56
CA LEU A 185 19.07 -4.93 -16.12
C LEU A 185 19.18 -3.40 -16.05
N GLY A 186 20.30 -2.86 -15.53
CA GLY A 186 20.50 -1.42 -15.50
C GLY A 186 20.60 -0.79 -16.90
N ARG A 187 21.17 -1.50 -17.89
CA ARG A 187 21.12 -1.07 -19.30
C ARG A 187 19.70 -1.06 -19.85
N ASP A 188 18.88 -2.03 -19.49
CA ASP A 188 17.47 -2.07 -19.88
C ASP A 188 16.70 -0.85 -19.32
N PHE A 189 17.00 -0.45 -18.08
CA PHE A 189 16.43 0.76 -17.46
C PHE A 189 16.90 2.06 -18.12
N VAL A 190 18.18 2.15 -18.52
CA VAL A 190 18.67 3.29 -19.31
C VAL A 190 17.92 3.39 -20.64
N HIS A 191 17.72 2.25 -21.32
CA HIS A 191 16.92 2.20 -22.55
C HIS A 191 15.47 2.64 -22.31
N LEU A 192 14.81 2.18 -21.24
CA LEU A 192 13.46 2.63 -20.88
C LEU A 192 13.41 4.14 -20.61
N ARG A 193 14.38 4.71 -19.88
CA ARG A 193 14.45 6.17 -19.66
C ARG A 193 14.55 6.94 -20.97
N GLN A 194 15.31 6.44 -21.94
CA GLN A 194 15.39 7.05 -23.29
C GLN A 194 14.04 7.00 -24.01
N LEU A 195 13.31 5.88 -23.91
CA LEU A 195 11.96 5.75 -24.49
C LEU A 195 10.96 6.72 -23.86
N LEU A 196 10.95 6.83 -22.54
CA LEU A 196 10.09 7.79 -21.83
C LEU A 196 10.38 9.24 -22.26
N SER A 197 11.67 9.57 -22.44
CA SER A 197 12.13 10.90 -22.87
C SER A 197 11.67 11.30 -24.27
N GLN A 198 11.36 10.34 -25.13
CA GLN A 198 10.86 10.55 -26.50
C GLN A 198 9.37 10.94 -26.52
N HIS A 199 8.60 10.62 -25.47
CA HIS A 199 7.20 10.99 -25.37
C HIS A 199 7.04 12.29 -24.58
N PRO A 200 6.41 13.35 -25.13
CA PRO A 200 6.25 14.63 -24.41
C PRO A 200 5.61 14.49 -23.02
N LEU A 201 4.59 13.63 -22.90
CA LEU A 201 3.89 13.37 -21.63
C LEU A 201 4.80 12.68 -20.58
N TYR A 202 5.72 11.83 -21.01
CA TYR A 202 6.52 10.98 -20.12
C TYR A 202 7.97 11.41 -19.98
N ARG A 203 8.38 12.51 -20.62
CA ARG A 203 9.75 13.04 -20.53
C ARG A 203 10.22 13.26 -19.09
N HIS A 204 9.29 13.63 -18.22
CA HIS A 204 9.52 13.87 -16.79
C HIS A 204 8.76 12.88 -15.90
N ALA A 205 8.21 11.80 -16.47
CA ALA A 205 7.59 10.76 -15.66
C ALA A 205 8.65 10.02 -14.85
N GLU A 206 8.29 9.65 -13.62
CA GLU A 206 9.21 8.96 -12.74
C GLU A 206 9.36 7.49 -13.16
N LEU A 207 10.57 6.98 -12.95
CA LEU A 207 10.96 5.60 -13.17
C LEU A 207 11.57 5.05 -11.89
N TYR A 208 10.99 3.98 -11.36
CA TYR A 208 11.43 3.32 -10.14
C TYR A 208 11.94 1.90 -10.46
N GLY A 209 12.88 1.42 -9.67
CA GLY A 209 13.45 0.09 -9.86
C GLY A 209 14.59 -0.21 -8.88
N PRO A 210 15.12 -1.44 -8.83
CA PRO A 210 14.78 -2.57 -9.70
C PRO A 210 13.76 -3.56 -9.11
N ASP A 211 13.02 -3.18 -8.07
CA ASP A 211 12.01 -4.02 -7.40
C ASP A 211 12.59 -5.38 -6.96
N VAL A 212 13.81 -5.35 -6.44
CA VAL A 212 14.47 -6.55 -5.93
C VAL A 212 13.77 -7.09 -4.69
N GLY A 213 13.83 -8.40 -4.49
CA GLY A 213 13.39 -9.04 -3.25
C GLY A 213 14.22 -8.63 -2.02
N GLN A 214 14.04 -9.36 -0.92
CA GLN A 214 14.84 -9.17 0.30
C GLN A 214 16.35 -9.21 0.01
N PRO A 215 17.16 -8.38 0.72
CA PRO A 215 18.59 -8.17 0.44
C PRO A 215 19.46 -9.34 0.93
N ARG A 216 19.21 -10.55 0.43
CA ARG A 216 20.12 -11.69 0.59
C ARG A 216 21.37 -11.46 -0.26
N LYS A 217 22.48 -12.15 0.05
CA LYS A 217 23.78 -11.97 -0.64
C LYS A 217 23.70 -11.86 -2.18
N HIS A 218 22.98 -12.77 -2.84
CA HIS A 218 22.82 -12.72 -4.30
C HIS A 218 21.98 -11.53 -4.79
N THR A 219 20.93 -11.16 -4.06
CA THR A 219 20.10 -9.98 -4.33
C THR A 219 20.90 -8.70 -4.13
N GLN A 220 21.72 -8.62 -3.08
CA GLN A 220 22.62 -7.49 -2.83
C GLN A 220 23.62 -7.31 -3.99
N HIS A 221 24.18 -8.41 -4.51
CA HIS A 221 25.06 -8.36 -5.68
C HIS A 221 24.34 -7.84 -6.92
N LEU A 222 23.12 -8.32 -7.18
CA LEU A 222 22.28 -7.83 -8.29
C LEU A 222 22.01 -6.33 -8.13
N LEU A 223 21.54 -5.89 -6.95
CA LEU A 223 21.24 -4.48 -6.68
C LEU A 223 22.47 -3.60 -6.87
N ARG A 224 23.62 -3.99 -6.32
CA ARG A 224 24.88 -3.25 -6.47
C ARG A 224 25.31 -3.14 -7.93
N SER A 225 25.21 -4.22 -8.69
CA SER A 225 25.53 -4.23 -10.13
C SER A 225 24.56 -3.37 -10.95
N PHE A 226 23.27 -3.45 -10.63
CA PHE A 226 22.21 -2.63 -11.22
C PHE A 226 22.41 -1.14 -10.99
N LEU A 227 22.67 -0.71 -9.74
CA LEU A 227 22.82 0.71 -9.43
C LEU A 227 24.06 1.31 -10.11
N LYS A 228 25.12 0.52 -10.32
CA LYS A 228 26.30 0.95 -11.08
C LYS A 228 26.00 1.25 -12.56
N SER A 229 25.14 0.47 -13.22
CA SER A 229 24.84 0.65 -14.65
C SER A 229 23.59 1.49 -14.93
N GLY A 230 22.55 1.38 -14.10
CA GLY A 230 21.24 1.99 -14.30
C GLY A 230 20.79 2.95 -13.21
N GLY A 231 21.54 3.12 -12.12
CA GLY A 231 21.11 3.92 -10.96
C GLY A 231 20.85 5.40 -11.25
N LYS A 232 21.45 5.95 -12.32
CA LYS A 232 21.17 7.32 -12.79
C LYS A 232 19.85 7.45 -13.56
N ALA A 233 19.31 6.36 -14.10
CA ALA A 233 18.08 6.37 -14.89
C ALA A 233 16.81 6.39 -14.01
N ILE A 234 16.91 5.96 -12.75
CA ILE A 234 15.79 5.85 -11.81
C ILE A 234 15.70 7.05 -10.87
N ASP A 235 14.49 7.35 -10.43
CA ASP A 235 14.18 8.42 -9.46
C ASP A 235 14.29 7.91 -8.02
N SER A 236 13.93 6.65 -7.79
CA SER A 236 14.02 5.97 -6.48
C SER A 236 14.42 4.51 -6.63
N VAL A 237 15.19 4.00 -5.67
CA VAL A 237 15.52 2.57 -5.55
C VAL A 237 14.36 1.83 -4.89
N THR A 238 13.80 0.82 -5.55
CA THR A 238 12.73 -0.03 -5.00
C THR A 238 13.25 -1.40 -4.59
N TRP A 239 12.79 -1.87 -3.43
CA TRP A 239 13.06 -3.20 -2.92
C TRP A 239 11.87 -3.73 -2.12
N HIS A 240 11.84 -5.05 -1.88
CA HIS A 240 10.72 -5.73 -1.23
C HIS A 240 11.10 -6.35 0.11
N HIS A 241 10.12 -6.39 1.02
CA HIS A 241 10.31 -6.99 2.33
C HIS A 241 9.07 -7.73 2.87
N TYR A 242 9.30 -8.95 3.34
CA TYR A 242 8.31 -9.78 4.05
C TYR A 242 9.02 -10.39 5.25
N TYR A 243 8.41 -10.33 6.43
CA TYR A 243 9.04 -10.83 7.66
C TYR A 243 9.16 -12.35 7.65
N VAL A 244 8.08 -13.04 7.31
CA VAL A 244 7.94 -14.49 7.51
C VAL A 244 7.35 -15.20 6.31
N ASN A 245 7.41 -16.54 6.33
CA ASN A 245 6.78 -17.39 5.33
C ASN A 245 5.31 -17.65 5.70
N GLY A 246 4.36 -17.27 4.84
CA GLY A 246 2.93 -17.45 5.13
C GLY A 246 2.49 -18.90 5.37
N ARG A 247 3.29 -19.89 4.92
CA ARG A 247 2.98 -21.31 5.09
C ARG A 247 3.37 -21.90 6.45
N SER A 248 4.27 -21.24 7.19
CA SER A 248 4.85 -21.77 8.42
C SER A 248 4.89 -20.76 9.56
N ALA A 249 4.39 -19.53 9.33
CA ALA A 249 4.38 -18.49 10.35
C ALA A 249 3.42 -18.85 11.48
N THR A 250 3.85 -18.51 12.69
CA THR A 250 3.11 -18.72 13.93
C THR A 250 2.58 -17.40 14.48
N ARG A 251 1.70 -17.48 15.47
CA ARG A 251 1.23 -16.30 16.21
C ARG A 251 2.41 -15.59 16.91
N GLU A 252 3.34 -16.36 17.43
CA GLU A 252 4.51 -15.88 18.19
C GLU A 252 5.44 -15.07 17.28
N ASP A 253 5.60 -15.49 16.02
CA ASP A 253 6.38 -14.74 15.03
C ASP A 253 5.84 -13.32 14.80
N PHE A 254 4.51 -13.15 14.81
CA PHE A 254 3.84 -11.85 14.62
C PHE A 254 4.03 -10.88 15.79
N LEU A 255 4.47 -11.39 16.94
CA LEU A 255 4.70 -10.62 18.17
C LEU A 255 6.17 -10.60 18.60
N SER A 256 7.05 -11.31 17.89
CA SER A 256 8.47 -11.43 18.24
C SER A 256 9.22 -10.13 17.92
N PRO A 257 9.84 -9.48 18.93
CA PRO A 257 10.73 -8.35 18.68
C PRO A 257 11.90 -8.71 17.76
N GLU A 258 12.42 -9.94 17.83
CA GLU A 258 13.50 -10.41 16.97
C GLU A 258 13.08 -10.45 15.50
N VAL A 259 11.85 -10.91 15.22
CA VAL A 259 11.29 -10.88 13.86
C VAL A 259 11.12 -9.44 13.39
N LEU A 260 10.60 -8.53 14.23
CA LEU A 260 10.46 -7.12 13.88
C LEU A 260 11.81 -6.44 13.62
N ASP A 261 12.81 -6.71 14.45
CA ASP A 261 14.16 -6.13 14.36
C ASP A 261 14.92 -6.60 13.11
N SER A 262 14.59 -7.77 12.55
CA SER A 262 15.18 -8.24 11.29
C SER A 262 14.98 -7.26 10.12
N PHE A 263 13.90 -6.46 10.14
CA PHE A 263 13.65 -5.44 9.13
C PHE A 263 14.66 -4.28 9.20
N ALA A 264 15.12 -3.91 10.40
CA ALA A 264 16.12 -2.86 10.55
C ALA A 264 17.46 -3.26 9.91
N THR A 265 17.85 -4.54 10.04
CA THR A 265 19.02 -5.10 9.36
C THR A 265 18.84 -5.07 7.85
N ALA A 266 17.67 -5.47 7.33
CA ALA A 266 17.40 -5.43 5.90
C ALA A 266 17.45 -4.00 5.33
N ILE A 267 16.92 -3.00 6.06
CA ILE A 267 17.05 -1.59 5.66
C ILE A 267 18.53 -1.19 5.59
N HIS A 268 19.32 -1.53 6.61
CA HIS A 268 20.74 -1.20 6.67
C HIS A 268 21.50 -1.73 5.44
N ASP A 269 21.32 -3.01 5.12
CA ASP A 269 21.97 -3.65 3.95
C ASP A 269 21.63 -2.91 2.64
N VAL A 270 20.37 -2.50 2.46
CA VAL A 270 19.95 -1.77 1.24
C VAL A 270 20.55 -0.37 1.22
N LEU A 271 20.45 0.38 2.32
CA LEU A 271 20.96 1.75 2.39
C LEU A 271 22.48 1.80 2.21
N GLU A 272 23.23 0.83 2.74
CA GLU A 272 24.67 0.73 2.54
C GLU A 272 25.01 0.59 1.04
N ILE A 273 24.28 -0.26 0.32
CA ILE A 273 24.48 -0.45 -1.12
C ILE A 273 24.13 0.82 -1.90
N VAL A 274 23.03 1.48 -1.56
CA VAL A 274 22.59 2.72 -2.21
C VAL A 274 23.61 3.83 -1.98
N GLU A 275 24.06 4.04 -0.75
CA GLU A 275 25.05 5.07 -0.41
C GLU A 275 26.39 4.84 -1.12
N ALA A 276 26.82 3.58 -1.22
CA ALA A 276 28.07 3.22 -1.90
C ALA A 276 28.01 3.31 -3.44
N THR A 277 26.83 3.45 -4.05
CA THR A 277 26.68 3.41 -5.52
C THR A 277 26.00 4.64 -6.12
N VAL A 278 24.95 5.15 -5.49
CA VAL A 278 24.18 6.33 -5.89
C VAL A 278 23.77 7.15 -4.65
N PRO A 279 24.73 7.78 -3.95
CA PRO A 279 24.48 8.48 -2.70
C PRO A 279 23.38 9.54 -2.83
N GLY A 280 22.55 9.66 -1.78
CA GLY A 280 21.41 10.58 -1.75
C GLY A 280 20.19 10.17 -2.59
N LYS A 281 20.23 9.03 -3.30
CA LYS A 281 19.06 8.49 -4.03
C LYS A 281 17.98 8.05 -3.04
N LYS A 282 16.73 8.36 -3.38
CA LYS A 282 15.55 7.98 -2.59
C LYS A 282 15.37 6.46 -2.56
N VAL A 283 14.90 5.92 -1.44
CA VAL A 283 14.77 4.47 -1.24
C VAL A 283 13.36 4.13 -0.79
N TRP A 284 12.69 3.28 -1.55
CA TRP A 284 11.30 2.93 -1.40
C TRP A 284 11.16 1.43 -1.15
N LEU A 285 10.24 1.06 -0.24
CA LEU A 285 9.69 -0.29 -0.21
C LEU A 285 8.60 -0.39 -1.29
N GLY A 286 8.94 -0.97 -2.44
CA GLY A 286 8.06 -1.13 -3.61
C GLY A 286 6.98 -2.20 -3.42
N GLU A 287 7.23 -3.17 -2.55
CA GLU A 287 6.26 -4.20 -2.20
C GLU A 287 6.58 -4.76 -0.80
N THR A 288 5.62 -4.73 0.12
CA THR A 288 5.87 -5.23 1.47
C THR A 288 4.63 -5.67 2.20
N SER A 289 4.76 -6.69 3.06
CA SER A 289 3.68 -7.13 3.94
C SER A 289 4.19 -7.85 5.20
N SER A 290 3.30 -8.55 5.91
CA SER A 290 3.63 -9.47 7.01
C SER A 290 4.40 -10.68 6.49
N ALA A 291 3.75 -11.49 5.65
CA ALA A 291 4.25 -12.79 5.21
C ALA A 291 4.17 -12.96 3.69
N TYR A 292 5.20 -13.55 3.08
CA TYR A 292 5.18 -13.87 1.65
C TYR A 292 4.32 -15.11 1.36
N GLY A 293 4.02 -15.37 0.09
CA GLY A 293 3.21 -16.52 -0.32
C GLY A 293 1.70 -16.29 -0.18
N GLY A 294 1.26 -15.03 -0.27
CA GLY A 294 -0.15 -14.65 -0.12
C GLY A 294 -0.57 -14.38 1.33
N GLY A 295 0.38 -14.14 2.24
CA GLY A 295 0.09 -13.95 3.66
C GLY A 295 -0.02 -15.26 4.46
N ALA A 296 0.01 -15.14 5.78
CA ALA A 296 -0.23 -16.23 6.72
C ALA A 296 -1.73 -16.33 7.04
N PRO A 297 -2.42 -17.44 6.67
CA PRO A 297 -3.84 -17.60 6.93
C PRO A 297 -4.19 -17.39 8.40
N GLN A 298 -5.29 -16.67 8.68
CA GLN A 298 -5.78 -16.35 10.04
C GLN A 298 -4.84 -15.47 10.90
N LEU A 299 -3.70 -15.03 10.35
CA LEU A 299 -2.78 -14.12 11.03
C LEU A 299 -2.65 -12.80 10.26
N SER A 300 -2.47 -12.84 8.94
CA SER A 300 -2.22 -11.64 8.13
C SER A 300 -3.47 -10.79 7.87
N ASN A 301 -4.66 -11.34 8.10
CA ASN A 301 -5.95 -10.66 7.97
C ASN A 301 -6.57 -10.28 9.32
N THR A 302 -5.80 -10.34 10.41
CA THR A 302 -6.31 -10.13 11.78
C THR A 302 -5.57 -9.01 12.49
N TYR A 303 -6.03 -8.65 13.68
CA TYR A 303 -5.48 -7.57 14.51
C TYR A 303 -3.98 -7.73 14.80
N VAL A 304 -3.50 -8.97 14.94
CA VAL A 304 -2.07 -9.25 15.19
C VAL A 304 -1.15 -8.84 14.03
N ALA A 305 -1.67 -8.72 12.79
CA ALA A 305 -0.88 -8.19 11.67
C ALA A 305 -0.45 -6.72 11.87
N GLY A 306 -1.23 -5.97 12.64
CA GLY A 306 -0.99 -4.55 12.89
C GLY A 306 0.32 -4.25 13.60
N PHE A 307 0.86 -5.21 14.38
CA PHE A 307 2.18 -5.04 15.00
C PHE A 307 3.29 -4.96 13.97
N MET A 308 3.34 -5.93 13.05
CA MET A 308 4.29 -5.91 11.94
C MET A 308 4.06 -4.70 11.03
N TRP A 309 2.81 -4.29 10.82
CA TRP A 309 2.51 -3.18 9.92
C TRP A 309 2.90 -1.81 10.49
N LEU A 310 2.44 -1.49 11.70
CA LEU A 310 2.75 -0.20 12.33
C LEU A 310 4.24 -0.08 12.68
N ASP A 311 4.88 -1.17 13.12
CA ASP A 311 6.32 -1.16 13.38
C ASP A 311 7.13 -0.92 12.10
N LYS A 312 6.73 -1.54 10.99
CA LYS A 312 7.34 -1.32 9.68
C LYS A 312 7.26 0.14 9.26
N LEU A 313 6.10 0.78 9.40
CA LEU A 313 5.93 2.20 9.07
C LEU A 313 6.84 3.08 9.93
N GLY A 314 6.90 2.84 11.23
CA GLY A 314 7.77 3.60 12.15
C GLY A 314 9.26 3.39 11.89
N LEU A 315 9.71 2.14 11.72
CA LEU A 315 11.11 1.83 11.40
C LEU A 315 11.52 2.38 10.04
N ALA A 316 10.69 2.21 9.03
CA ALA A 316 10.95 2.71 7.67
C ALA A 316 11.16 4.22 7.69
N ALA A 317 10.22 4.97 8.30
CA ALA A 317 10.33 6.42 8.42
C ALA A 317 11.59 6.85 9.19
N ARG A 318 11.83 6.25 10.37
CA ARG A 318 13.01 6.56 11.20
C ARG A 318 14.34 6.28 10.52
N ARG A 319 14.39 5.29 9.63
CA ARG A 319 15.61 4.87 8.92
C ARG A 319 15.74 5.49 7.52
N GLY A 320 14.85 6.40 7.13
CA GLY A 320 14.99 7.14 5.87
C GLY A 320 14.45 6.44 4.63
N ILE A 321 13.52 5.50 4.79
CA ILE A 321 12.72 4.96 3.66
C ILE A 321 11.61 5.97 3.36
N ASP A 322 11.55 6.47 2.12
CA ASP A 322 10.66 7.57 1.76
C ASP A 322 9.22 7.14 1.47
N VAL A 323 9.03 5.93 0.94
CA VAL A 323 7.70 5.37 0.56
C VAL A 323 7.62 3.90 0.95
N VAL A 324 6.45 3.49 1.46
CA VAL A 324 6.14 2.10 1.83
C VAL A 324 4.86 1.65 1.11
N MET A 325 4.99 0.73 0.16
CA MET A 325 3.88 0.20 -0.63
C MET A 325 3.39 -1.14 -0.06
N ARG A 326 2.18 -1.13 0.52
CA ARG A 326 1.57 -2.31 1.15
C ARG A 326 1.06 -3.30 0.10
N GLN A 327 1.57 -4.53 0.15
CA GLN A 327 0.96 -5.69 -0.47
C GLN A 327 -0.13 -6.26 0.46
N VAL A 328 -1.42 -6.16 0.15
CA VAL A 328 -2.05 -5.49 -1.00
C VAL A 328 -3.27 -4.70 -0.53
N PHE A 329 -3.71 -3.68 -1.27
CA PHE A 329 -4.97 -3.01 -0.98
C PHE A 329 -6.17 -3.96 -1.06
N PHE A 330 -6.34 -4.63 -2.21
CA PHE A 330 -7.36 -5.64 -2.48
C PHE A 330 -6.77 -6.70 -3.42
N GLY A 331 -7.10 -7.98 -3.21
CA GLY A 331 -6.65 -9.05 -4.08
C GLY A 331 -6.50 -10.39 -3.36
N ALA A 332 -5.90 -11.35 -4.06
CA ALA A 332 -5.73 -12.71 -3.58
C ALA A 332 -4.82 -12.79 -2.34
N GLY A 333 -5.13 -13.72 -1.44
CA GLY A 333 -4.36 -14.01 -0.23
C GLY A 333 -5.02 -13.47 1.04
N SER A 334 -4.28 -13.45 2.14
CA SER A 334 -4.76 -13.09 3.47
C SER A 334 -4.14 -11.80 4.01
N TYR A 335 -3.25 -11.15 3.28
CA TYR A 335 -2.60 -9.90 3.69
C TYR A 335 -3.25 -8.62 3.15
N HIS A 336 -4.43 -8.74 2.52
CA HIS A 336 -5.14 -7.62 1.91
C HIS A 336 -5.65 -6.66 2.99
N LEU A 337 -5.72 -5.36 2.67
CA LEU A 337 -6.35 -4.38 3.56
C LEU A 337 -7.88 -4.51 3.52
N VAL A 338 -8.41 -4.88 2.36
CA VAL A 338 -9.85 -5.03 2.10
C VAL A 338 -10.11 -6.44 1.57
N ASP A 339 -11.07 -7.15 2.16
CA ASP A 339 -11.37 -8.54 1.80
C ASP A 339 -12.28 -8.68 0.58
N ALA A 340 -12.54 -9.93 0.17
CA ALA A 340 -13.38 -10.26 -0.98
C ALA A 340 -14.84 -9.77 -0.86
N GLY A 341 -15.33 -9.52 0.35
CA GLY A 341 -16.63 -8.89 0.62
C GLY A 341 -16.56 -7.37 0.70
N PHE A 342 -15.44 -6.79 0.26
CA PHE A 342 -15.12 -5.36 0.36
C PHE A 342 -15.17 -4.84 1.80
N LYS A 343 -14.89 -5.70 2.79
CA LYS A 343 -14.83 -5.30 4.20
C LYS A 343 -13.39 -4.87 4.56
N PRO A 344 -13.20 -3.68 5.15
CA PRO A 344 -11.90 -3.27 5.66
C PRO A 344 -11.49 -4.15 6.85
N LEU A 345 -10.24 -4.61 6.85
CA LEU A 345 -9.63 -5.39 7.92
C LEU A 345 -8.88 -4.49 8.92
N PRO A 346 -8.40 -5.02 10.06
CA PRO A 346 -7.76 -4.20 11.09
C PRO A 346 -6.60 -3.34 10.55
N ASP A 347 -5.80 -3.88 9.62
CA ASP A 347 -4.72 -3.12 8.98
C ASP A 347 -5.21 -1.97 8.09
N TYR A 348 -6.42 -2.03 7.54
CA TYR A 348 -7.01 -0.88 6.82
C TYR A 348 -7.26 0.27 7.79
N TRP A 349 -7.91 -0.01 8.92
CA TRP A 349 -8.23 0.99 9.93
C TRP A 349 -6.97 1.60 10.56
N LEU A 350 -5.97 0.76 10.83
CA LEU A 350 -4.64 1.19 11.24
C LEU A 350 -4.00 2.14 10.21
N SER A 351 -4.06 1.78 8.93
CA SER A 351 -3.53 2.61 7.83
C SER A 351 -4.27 3.93 7.69
N LEU A 352 -5.59 3.93 7.88
CA LEU A 352 -6.41 5.13 7.85
C LEU A 352 -6.05 6.08 8.99
N LEU A 353 -5.94 5.59 10.23
CA LEU A 353 -5.48 6.39 11.37
C LEU A 353 -4.08 6.96 11.15
N TYR A 354 -3.14 6.14 10.67
CA TYR A 354 -1.79 6.59 10.34
C TYR A 354 -1.84 7.74 9.32
N LYS A 355 -2.61 7.58 8.23
CA LYS A 355 -2.77 8.60 7.19
C LYS A 355 -3.37 9.90 7.74
N ARG A 356 -4.30 9.84 8.69
CA ARG A 356 -4.96 11.02 9.26
C ARG A 356 -4.11 11.74 10.29
N LEU A 357 -3.30 11.04 11.07
CA LEU A 357 -2.64 11.59 12.26
C LEU A 357 -1.14 11.86 12.07
N VAL A 358 -0.44 11.05 11.28
CA VAL A 358 1.03 11.06 11.19
C VAL A 358 1.49 11.98 10.06
N GLY A 359 2.26 13.01 10.38
CA GLY A 359 2.85 13.94 9.42
C GLY A 359 4.15 13.42 8.80
N THR A 360 4.66 14.17 7.82
CA THR A 360 5.83 13.78 7.01
C THR A 360 7.18 14.01 7.71
N ARG A 361 7.24 14.90 8.69
CA ARG A 361 8.45 15.18 9.46
C ARG A 361 8.61 14.16 10.60
N VAL A 362 9.62 13.31 10.47
CA VAL A 362 9.99 12.27 11.44
C VAL A 362 10.77 12.90 12.60
N LEU A 363 10.41 12.55 13.83
CA LEU A 363 11.09 12.97 15.06
C LEU A 363 11.68 11.75 15.78
N GLN A 364 12.45 11.99 16.84
CA GLN A 364 13.04 10.93 17.65
C GLN A 364 12.25 10.72 18.94
N ALA A 365 12.02 9.46 19.29
CA ALA A 365 11.52 9.04 20.59
C ALA A 365 12.22 7.76 21.03
N SER A 366 12.38 7.60 22.34
CA SER A 366 12.94 6.42 22.99
C SER A 366 12.28 6.23 24.35
N VAL A 367 12.30 4.99 24.83
CA VAL A 367 11.87 4.64 26.19
C VAL A 367 13.10 4.33 27.05
N GLU A 368 13.07 4.73 28.32
CA GLU A 368 14.18 4.51 29.28
C GLU A 368 14.15 3.10 29.93
N GLN A 369 13.26 2.20 29.48
CA GLN A 369 13.05 0.89 30.09
C GLN A 369 14.06 -0.17 29.62
N ALA A 370 14.30 -1.17 30.49
CA ALA A 370 15.21 -2.29 30.22
C ALA A 370 14.79 -3.20 29.04
N ASP A 371 13.49 -3.31 28.73
CA ASP A 371 12.99 -4.05 27.56
C ASP A 371 12.34 -3.13 26.51
N ALA A 372 13.14 -2.18 26.00
CA ALA A 372 12.76 -1.29 24.90
C ALA A 372 12.40 -2.01 23.59
N ARG A 373 12.67 -3.33 23.48
CA ARG A 373 12.34 -4.12 22.28
C ARG A 373 10.86 -4.47 22.22
N ARG A 374 10.21 -4.65 23.38
CA ARG A 374 8.77 -4.97 23.49
C ARG A 374 7.87 -3.74 23.56
N LEU A 375 8.39 -2.60 23.99
CA LEU A 375 7.67 -1.33 24.01
C LEU A 375 8.28 -0.39 22.98
N ARG A 376 7.64 -0.31 21.81
CA ARG A 376 8.21 0.36 20.63
C ARG A 376 7.48 1.66 20.40
N VAL A 377 8.21 2.76 20.26
CA VAL A 377 7.66 4.11 20.13
C VAL A 377 8.25 4.85 18.94
N TYR A 378 7.40 5.66 18.30
CA TYR A 378 7.75 6.47 17.13
C TYR A 378 7.05 7.81 17.23
N LEU A 379 7.71 8.87 16.77
CA LEU A 379 7.22 10.23 16.91
C LEU A 379 7.37 11.00 15.61
N HIS A 380 6.32 11.70 15.21
CA HIS A 380 6.32 12.57 14.05
C HIS A 380 5.65 13.89 14.42
N CYS A 381 5.88 14.93 13.61
CA CYS A 381 4.94 16.05 13.59
C CYS A 381 3.54 15.54 13.23
N THR A 382 2.50 16.15 13.79
CA THR A 382 1.12 15.80 13.44
C THR A 382 0.82 16.18 11.99
N ASN A 383 -0.04 15.41 11.32
CA ASN A 383 -0.44 15.69 9.95
C ASN A 383 -1.10 17.09 9.86
N PRO A 384 -0.50 18.05 9.12
CA PRO A 384 -1.01 19.43 9.06
C PRO A 384 -2.35 19.55 8.32
N ARG A 385 -2.76 18.52 7.57
CA ARG A 385 -4.07 18.48 6.90
C ARG A 385 -5.21 18.05 7.83
N HIS A 386 -4.91 17.63 9.05
CA HIS A 386 -5.94 17.22 9.99
C HIS A 386 -6.68 18.45 10.55
N PRO A 387 -8.01 18.57 10.40
CA PRO A 387 -8.74 19.81 10.68
C PRO A 387 -8.76 20.19 12.17
N LYS A 388 -8.55 19.23 13.07
CA LYS A 388 -8.54 19.45 14.53
C LYS A 388 -7.20 19.99 15.06
N TYR A 389 -6.09 19.61 14.45
CA TYR A 389 -4.74 19.82 15.00
C TYR A 389 -4.06 21.01 14.34
N ARG A 390 -3.01 21.52 14.96
CA ARG A 390 -2.32 22.73 14.52
C ARG A 390 -0.83 22.48 14.32
N GLU A 391 -0.18 23.40 13.62
CA GLU A 391 1.29 23.44 13.53
C GLU A 391 1.91 23.43 14.93
N GLY A 392 3.03 22.72 15.07
CA GLY A 392 3.68 22.47 16.35
C GLY A 392 3.12 21.29 17.16
N ASP A 393 1.99 20.69 16.78
CA ASP A 393 1.49 19.43 17.38
C ASP A 393 2.35 18.24 16.94
N VAL A 394 2.46 17.22 17.81
CA VAL A 394 3.20 15.98 17.51
C VAL A 394 2.34 14.75 17.74
N THR A 395 2.53 13.73 16.90
CA THR A 395 1.85 12.44 16.97
C THR A 395 2.84 11.37 17.37
N LEU A 396 2.66 10.83 18.58
CA LEU A 396 3.31 9.63 19.06
C LEU A 396 2.48 8.42 18.63
N PHE A 397 3.12 7.35 18.20
CA PHE A 397 2.48 6.04 18.13
C PHE A 397 3.36 4.98 18.80
N ALA A 398 2.70 4.04 19.45
CA ALA A 398 3.35 3.08 20.33
C ALA A 398 2.74 1.69 20.18
N LEU A 399 3.58 0.67 20.37
CA LEU A 399 3.21 -0.73 20.37
C LEU A 399 3.69 -1.38 21.66
N ASN A 400 2.81 -2.12 22.31
CA ASN A 400 3.12 -2.97 23.45
C ASN A 400 3.01 -4.44 23.03
N LEU A 401 4.15 -5.09 22.90
CA LEU A 401 4.29 -6.52 22.58
C LEU A 401 4.33 -7.40 23.83
N SER A 402 4.20 -6.83 25.03
CA SER A 402 4.17 -7.57 26.29
C SER A 402 2.75 -8.03 26.64
N ASN A 403 2.67 -9.05 27.49
CA ASN A 403 1.42 -9.60 28.01
C ASN A 403 0.85 -8.82 29.21
N VAL A 404 1.45 -7.67 29.56
CA VAL A 404 1.01 -6.78 30.63
C VAL A 404 0.80 -5.37 30.10
N THR A 405 -0.10 -4.62 30.73
CA THR A 405 -0.32 -3.21 30.41
C THR A 405 0.94 -2.40 30.72
N GLN A 406 1.37 -1.59 29.76
CA GLN A 406 2.45 -0.62 29.93
C GLN A 406 1.88 0.78 30.11
N SER A 407 2.61 1.65 30.80
CA SER A 407 2.25 3.07 30.96
C SER A 407 3.40 3.94 30.51
N LEU A 408 3.15 4.80 29.52
CA LEU A 408 4.13 5.76 29.03
C LEU A 408 3.93 7.10 29.73
N GLN A 409 5.02 7.65 30.28
CA GLN A 409 5.03 8.98 30.85
C GLN A 409 5.67 9.94 29.84
N LEU A 410 4.97 11.04 29.52
CA LEU A 410 5.54 12.09 28.69
C LEU A 410 6.65 12.83 29.46
N PRO A 411 7.71 13.30 28.77
CA PRO A 411 8.78 14.06 29.42
C PRO A 411 8.24 15.34 30.04
N LYS A 412 8.96 15.91 31.02
CA LYS A 412 8.51 17.07 31.83
C LYS A 412 8.01 18.25 30.98
N GLN A 413 8.60 18.48 29.82
CA GLN A 413 8.25 19.55 28.88
C GLN A 413 6.87 19.35 28.22
N LEU A 414 6.41 18.11 28.13
CA LEU A 414 5.14 17.71 27.49
C LEU A 414 4.11 17.16 28.50
N TRP A 415 4.51 16.89 29.74
CA TRP A 415 3.66 16.31 30.78
C TRP A 415 2.33 17.05 30.96
N SER A 416 2.33 18.37 30.98
CA SER A 416 1.13 19.19 31.20
C SER A 416 0.30 19.45 29.93
N LYS A 417 0.62 18.78 28.81
CA LYS A 417 -0.11 18.97 27.56
C LYS A 417 -1.36 18.10 27.52
N SER A 418 -2.39 18.60 26.83
CA SER A 418 -3.55 17.79 26.49
C SER A 418 -3.16 16.75 25.43
N VAL A 419 -3.62 15.52 25.61
CA VAL A 419 -3.34 14.42 24.70
C VAL A 419 -4.64 13.83 24.19
N ASP A 420 -4.75 13.66 22.88
CA ASP A 420 -5.86 12.96 22.25
C ASP A 420 -5.41 11.53 21.92
N GLN A 421 -6.04 10.54 22.57
CA GLN A 421 -5.74 9.12 22.38
C GLN A 421 -6.57 8.53 21.23
N TYR A 422 -5.92 7.66 20.46
CA TYR A 422 -6.52 6.78 19.45
C TYR A 422 -6.00 5.36 19.67
N LEU A 423 -6.56 4.66 20.65
CA LEU A 423 -6.15 3.31 20.99
C LEU A 423 -6.95 2.29 20.17
N LEU A 424 -6.24 1.44 19.44
CA LEU A 424 -6.83 0.30 18.75
C LEU A 424 -6.77 -0.93 19.64
N LEU A 425 -7.88 -1.67 19.71
CA LEU A 425 -7.98 -2.95 20.40
C LEU A 425 -8.77 -3.93 19.52
N PRO A 426 -8.52 -5.23 19.61
CA PRO A 426 -9.34 -6.20 18.90
C PRO A 426 -10.78 -6.19 19.43
N HIS A 427 -11.75 -6.43 18.55
CA HIS A 427 -13.15 -6.59 18.92
C HIS A 427 -13.57 -8.07 18.88
N GLY A 428 -14.48 -8.49 19.75
CA GLY A 428 -15.00 -9.87 19.77
C GLY A 428 -14.15 -10.86 20.58
N LYS A 429 -14.48 -12.16 20.47
CA LYS A 429 -13.93 -13.23 21.32
C LYS A 429 -12.56 -13.74 20.88
N ASP A 430 -12.19 -13.50 19.63
CA ASP A 430 -10.95 -14.01 19.03
C ASP A 430 -9.70 -13.23 19.47
N SER A 431 -9.86 -12.24 20.37
CA SER A 431 -8.77 -11.44 20.92
C SER A 431 -7.87 -10.91 19.79
N ILE A 432 -6.55 -11.00 19.91
CA ILE A 432 -5.60 -10.50 18.91
C ILE A 432 -5.72 -11.18 17.52
N LEU A 433 -6.45 -12.28 17.40
CA LEU A 433 -6.74 -12.95 16.12
C LEU A 433 -8.08 -12.48 15.50
N SER A 434 -8.73 -11.48 16.08
CA SER A 434 -9.94 -10.90 15.51
C SER A 434 -9.68 -10.21 14.17
N ARG A 435 -10.67 -10.29 13.27
CA ARG A 435 -10.72 -9.52 12.02
C ARG A 435 -11.45 -8.17 12.18
N GLU A 436 -11.84 -7.84 13.40
CA GLU A 436 -12.54 -6.60 13.75
C GLU A 436 -11.73 -5.84 14.81
N VAL A 437 -11.80 -4.52 14.76
CA VAL A 437 -11.02 -3.63 15.62
C VAL A 437 -11.91 -2.51 16.13
N GLN A 438 -11.67 -2.10 17.36
CA GLN A 438 -12.32 -0.95 17.98
C GLN A 438 -11.32 0.17 18.21
N LEU A 439 -11.77 1.41 18.02
CA LEU A 439 -11.06 2.63 18.37
C LEU A 439 -11.65 3.21 19.64
N ASN A 440 -10.85 3.29 20.71
CA ASN A 440 -11.28 3.79 22.02
C ASN A 440 -12.61 3.15 22.50
N GLY A 441 -12.76 1.85 22.31
CA GLY A 441 -13.95 1.08 22.70
C GLY A 441 -15.13 1.12 21.72
N ARG A 442 -15.00 1.81 20.57
CA ARG A 442 -16.05 1.84 19.53
C ARG A 442 -15.62 1.00 18.32
N LEU A 443 -16.45 0.04 17.92
CA LEU A 443 -16.20 -0.80 16.74
C LEU A 443 -16.04 0.07 15.49
N LEU A 444 -14.95 -0.14 14.73
CA LEU A 444 -14.74 0.52 13.45
C LEU A 444 -15.39 -0.28 12.32
N GLN A 445 -16.36 0.35 11.66
CA GLN A 445 -17.06 -0.15 10.50
C GLN A 445 -17.40 1.01 9.58
N MET A 446 -17.52 0.74 8.28
CA MET A 446 -18.08 1.72 7.36
C MET A 446 -19.52 2.05 7.77
N VAL A 447 -19.93 3.31 7.58
CA VAL A 447 -21.31 3.73 7.86
C VAL A 447 -22.24 3.15 6.79
N ASP A 448 -21.81 3.25 5.54
CA ASP A 448 -22.43 2.68 4.34
C ASP A 448 -21.32 2.48 3.28
N ASP A 449 -21.67 2.16 2.04
CA ASP A 449 -20.69 1.91 0.98
C ASP A 449 -19.97 3.20 0.51
N GLU A 450 -20.45 4.39 0.86
CA GLU A 450 -19.92 5.68 0.40
C GLU A 450 -19.26 6.50 1.53
N THR A 451 -19.40 6.04 2.78
CA THR A 451 -19.05 6.83 3.95
C THR A 451 -18.14 6.07 4.94
N LEU A 452 -16.95 6.61 5.18
CA LEU A 452 -16.07 6.19 6.28
C LEU A 452 -16.58 6.73 7.63
N PRO A 453 -16.40 6.00 8.74
CA PRO A 453 -16.79 6.48 10.06
C PRO A 453 -15.90 7.65 10.51
N ALA A 454 -16.44 8.48 11.40
CA ALA A 454 -15.62 9.43 12.13
C ALA A 454 -14.65 8.68 13.08
N LEU A 455 -13.39 9.11 13.09
CA LEU A 455 -12.36 8.55 13.98
C LEU A 455 -12.29 9.39 15.25
N HIS A 456 -13.03 8.99 16.27
CA HIS A 456 -13.14 9.74 17.53
C HIS A 456 -11.94 9.49 18.45
N GLU A 457 -11.31 10.57 18.87
CA GLU A 457 -10.33 10.56 19.95
C GLU A 457 -10.97 10.34 21.33
N MET A 458 -10.13 9.97 22.29
CA MET A 458 -10.42 10.10 23.71
C MET A 458 -9.45 11.11 24.32
N ALA A 459 -9.95 12.26 24.74
CA ALA A 459 -9.12 13.28 25.38
C ALA A 459 -8.66 12.79 26.76
N LEU A 460 -7.35 12.85 27.00
CA LEU A 460 -6.74 12.51 28.27
C LEU A 460 -6.47 13.78 29.09
N ALA A 461 -6.60 13.67 30.41
CA ALA A 461 -6.30 14.77 31.32
C ALA A 461 -4.80 15.12 31.27
N PRO A 462 -4.42 16.41 31.28
CA PRO A 462 -3.02 16.81 31.40
C PRO A 462 -2.31 16.12 32.57
N GLY A 463 -1.10 15.61 32.33
CA GLY A 463 -0.33 14.84 33.32
C GLY A 463 -0.72 13.37 33.47
N SER A 464 -1.75 12.89 32.76
CA SER A 464 -2.06 11.46 32.78
C SER A 464 -0.96 10.64 32.10
N THR A 465 -0.66 9.46 32.63
CA THR A 465 0.12 8.46 31.92
C THR A 465 -0.66 7.90 30.73
N LEU A 466 0.02 7.62 29.63
CA LEU A 466 -0.57 7.01 28.45
C LEU A 466 -0.62 5.49 28.67
N GLY A 467 -1.80 4.97 29.04
CA GLY A 467 -2.01 3.55 29.21
C GLY A 467 -2.01 2.82 27.87
N LEU A 468 -1.23 1.75 27.78
CA LEU A 468 -1.12 0.91 26.59
C LEU A 468 -1.30 -0.57 27.00
N PRO A 469 -2.52 -1.12 26.86
CA PRO A 469 -2.83 -2.50 27.25
C PRO A 469 -1.88 -3.56 26.67
N ALA A 470 -1.86 -4.74 27.29
CA ALA A 470 -1.15 -5.91 26.75
C ALA A 470 -1.54 -6.17 25.29
N PHE A 471 -0.55 -6.45 24.44
CA PHE A 471 -0.75 -6.69 23.01
C PHE A 471 -1.66 -5.62 22.37
N SER A 472 -1.27 -4.35 22.50
CA SER A 472 -2.00 -3.25 21.87
C SER A 472 -1.09 -2.25 21.17
N TYR A 473 -1.70 -1.45 20.31
CA TYR A 473 -1.04 -0.33 19.64
C TYR A 473 -2.01 0.83 19.48
N GLY A 474 -1.47 2.05 19.46
CA GLY A 474 -2.28 3.25 19.37
C GLY A 474 -1.49 4.50 19.04
N PHE A 475 -2.22 5.59 18.82
CA PHE A 475 -1.69 6.91 18.54
C PHE A 475 -2.09 7.89 19.65
N TYR A 476 -1.23 8.87 19.88
CA TYR A 476 -1.41 9.91 20.89
C TYR A 476 -0.97 11.24 20.28
N VAL A 477 -1.93 12.15 20.06
CA VAL A 477 -1.63 13.49 19.56
C VAL A 477 -1.43 14.43 20.73
N ILE A 478 -0.20 14.94 20.89
CA ILE A 478 0.18 15.86 21.96
C ILE A 478 -0.07 17.27 21.45
N ARG A 479 -1.14 17.89 21.97
CA ARG A 479 -1.63 19.18 21.50
C ARG A 479 -0.84 20.33 22.12
N ASN A 480 -0.67 21.40 21.35
CA ASN A 480 0.08 22.58 21.74
C ASN A 480 1.49 22.20 22.25
N ALA A 481 2.10 21.19 21.63
CA ALA A 481 3.46 20.77 21.95
C ALA A 481 4.48 21.87 21.58
N LYS A 482 4.15 22.72 20.60
CA LYS A 482 5.00 23.81 20.10
C LYS A 482 6.38 23.31 19.68
N ALA A 483 6.43 22.12 19.09
CA ALA A 483 7.68 21.57 18.58
C ALA A 483 8.14 22.44 17.41
N ILE A 484 9.28 23.13 17.56
CA ILE A 484 9.81 24.07 16.56
C ILE A 484 10.02 23.38 15.20
N ALA A 485 10.46 22.12 15.21
CA ALA A 485 10.60 21.32 13.99
C ALA A 485 9.26 21.01 13.29
N CYS A 486 8.12 21.31 13.89
CA CYS A 486 6.77 21.07 13.34
C CYS A 486 6.02 22.37 13.02
N ILE A 487 6.72 23.49 13.03
CA ILE A 487 6.26 24.81 12.61
C ILE A 487 6.90 25.15 11.26
#